data_AF-A0A7U4E446-F1
#
_entry.id   AF-A0A7U4E446-F1
#
_cell.length_a   1.000
_cell.length_b   1.000
_cell.length_c   1.000
_cell.angle_alpha   90.00
_cell.angle_beta   90.00
_cell.angle_gamma   90.00
#
_symmetry.space_group_name_H-M   'P 1'
#
loop_
_entity.id
_entity.type
_entity.pdbx_description
1 polymer ?
#
loop_
_entity_poly.entity_id
_entity_poly.type
_entity_poly.pdbx_seq_one_letter_code
_entity_poly.pdbx_strand_id
1 'polypeptide(L)'
;MSAQKTDKIIAIPVKAQVKTFLEHKDNLGKGPHEIRKDHWLGELITAVFSFHPLSEAEVPAEYFPEKTVKLPTIEVIPKFRVNRELLTDEHLNKVGMTLEVMFKHALIYYARGRMTLLKSEQGAVKCFYKEYGIDADHYDTSAAFKVVNRSKDEKKAEQATK
;
A
#
# COMPACT_ATOMS: atom_id res chain seq x y z
N MET A 1 -17.79 20.75 24.22
CA MET A 1 -18.00 19.60 23.31
C MET A 1 -16.82 19.50 22.36
N SER A 2 -16.43 18.27 21.99
CA SER A 2 -15.46 17.89 20.95
C SER A 2 -13.98 17.79 21.33
N ALA A 3 -13.61 16.71 22.05
CA ALA A 3 -12.25 16.15 22.07
C ALA A 3 -12.20 14.62 21.87
N GLN A 4 -13.32 13.98 21.50
CA GLN A 4 -13.44 12.50 21.45
C GLN A 4 -13.40 11.89 20.03
N LYS A 5 -13.21 12.70 18.97
CA LYS A 5 -13.25 12.19 17.59
C LYS A 5 -11.91 11.61 17.11
N THR A 6 -10.80 12.05 17.69
CA THR A 6 -9.43 11.74 17.24
C THR A 6 -8.97 10.34 17.64
N ASP A 7 -9.44 9.80 18.78
CA ASP A 7 -9.02 8.49 19.28
C ASP A 7 -9.42 7.32 18.37
N LYS A 8 -10.35 7.51 17.42
CA LYS A 8 -10.81 6.45 16.53
C LYS A 8 -10.10 6.42 15.17
N ILE A 9 -9.34 7.45 14.83
CA ILE A 9 -8.70 7.56 13.51
C ILE A 9 -7.27 7.03 13.61
N ILE A 10 -6.92 6.12 12.72
CA ILE A 10 -5.57 5.64 12.50
C ILE A 10 -5.07 6.28 11.20
N ALA A 11 -4.01 7.07 11.28
CA ALA A 11 -3.38 7.69 10.12
C ALA A 11 -2.21 6.82 9.65
N ILE A 12 -2.38 6.12 8.52
CA ILE A 12 -1.36 5.22 7.98
C ILE A 12 -0.54 6.00 6.94
N PRO A 13 0.77 6.17 7.13
CA PRO A 13 1.64 6.84 6.17
C PRO A 13 1.80 5.96 4.91
N VAL A 14 1.64 6.58 3.74
CA VAL A 14 1.78 5.92 2.44
C VAL A 14 2.46 6.86 1.46
N LYS A 15 3.09 6.33 0.41
CA LYS A 15 3.60 7.18 -0.68
C LYS A 15 2.45 7.85 -1.44
N ALA A 16 2.69 9.01 -2.04
CA ALA A 16 1.67 9.82 -2.69
C ALA A 16 0.87 9.05 -3.77
N GLN A 17 1.55 8.30 -4.64
CA GLN A 17 0.90 7.45 -5.64
C GLN A 17 0.04 6.34 -5.04
N VAL A 18 0.42 5.81 -3.87
CA VAL A 18 -0.33 4.76 -3.18
C VAL A 18 -1.59 5.39 -2.57
N LYS A 19 -1.48 6.59 -1.99
CA LYS A 19 -2.66 7.34 -1.53
C LYS A 19 -3.63 7.60 -2.68
N THR A 20 -3.15 8.17 -3.79
CA THR A 20 -3.98 8.45 -4.97
C THR A 20 -4.68 7.20 -5.49
N PHE A 21 -3.94 6.09 -5.58
CA PHE A 21 -4.50 4.80 -5.98
C PHE A 21 -5.58 4.34 -5.01
N LEU A 22 -5.31 4.32 -3.70
CA LEU A 22 -6.28 3.86 -2.70
C LEU A 22 -7.53 4.74 -2.64
N GLU A 23 -7.37 6.06 -2.79
CA GLU A 23 -8.47 7.01 -2.76
C GLU A 23 -9.30 7.05 -4.06
N HIS A 24 -8.93 6.26 -5.05
CA HIS A 24 -9.73 6.06 -6.25
C HIS A 24 -11.10 5.46 -5.90
N LYS A 25 -12.15 5.88 -6.61
CA LYS A 25 -13.54 5.48 -6.38
C LYS A 25 -13.78 3.96 -6.45
N ASP A 26 -12.97 3.25 -7.24
CA ASP A 26 -13.09 1.80 -7.43
C ASP A 26 -12.31 1.00 -6.37
N ASN A 27 -11.58 1.70 -5.48
CA ASN A 27 -10.83 1.13 -4.37
C ASN A 27 -11.51 1.51 -3.04
N LEU A 28 -10.94 2.43 -2.25
CA LEU A 28 -11.53 2.87 -0.98
C LEU A 28 -12.39 4.13 -1.11
N GLY A 29 -12.27 4.87 -2.22
CA GLY A 29 -12.82 6.23 -2.36
C GLY A 29 -12.10 7.24 -1.48
N LYS A 30 -12.60 8.48 -1.36
CA LYS A 30 -11.98 9.51 -0.50
C LYS A 30 -12.22 9.22 0.99
N GLY A 31 -11.21 9.45 1.83
CA GLY A 31 -11.28 9.21 3.27
C GLY A 31 -12.04 10.28 4.07
N PRO A 32 -12.19 10.08 5.40
CA PRO A 32 -11.72 8.93 6.17
C PRO A 32 -12.52 7.65 5.92
N HIS A 33 -11.87 6.48 5.97
CA HIS A 33 -12.47 5.19 5.61
C HIS A 33 -12.96 4.43 6.83
N GLU A 34 -14.23 4.06 6.84
CA GLU A 34 -14.74 3.13 7.84
C GLU A 34 -14.41 1.68 7.44
N ILE A 35 -13.51 1.03 8.18
CA ILE A 35 -12.99 -0.29 7.80
C ILE A 35 -13.49 -1.35 8.79
N ARG A 36 -14.21 -2.34 8.26
CA ARG A 36 -14.65 -3.53 9.01
C ARG A 36 -13.51 -4.54 9.11
N LYS A 37 -13.60 -5.48 10.06
CA LYS A 37 -12.55 -6.48 10.31
C LYS A 37 -12.37 -7.45 9.13
N ASP A 38 -13.46 -7.81 8.45
CA ASP A 38 -13.52 -8.74 7.32
C ASP A 38 -13.17 -8.10 5.97
N HIS A 39 -12.84 -6.81 5.97
CA HIS A 39 -12.31 -6.13 4.79
C HIS A 39 -10.81 -6.42 4.68
N TRP A 40 -10.25 -6.53 3.46
CA TRP A 40 -8.82 -6.85 3.26
C TRP A 40 -7.88 -5.92 4.06
N LEU A 41 -8.19 -4.61 4.12
CA LEU A 41 -7.44 -3.65 4.93
C LEU A 41 -7.65 -3.87 6.44
N GLY A 42 -8.84 -4.31 6.84
CA GLY A 42 -9.15 -4.67 8.23
C GLY A 42 -8.41 -5.92 8.68
N GLU A 43 -8.27 -6.92 7.80
CA GLU A 43 -7.46 -8.11 8.03
C GLU A 43 -5.98 -7.76 8.16
N LEU A 44 -5.46 -6.88 7.28
CA LEU A 44 -4.08 -6.39 7.35
C LEU A 44 -3.82 -5.62 8.67
N ILE A 45 -4.68 -4.67 9.02
CA ILE A 45 -4.60 -3.92 10.28
C ILE A 45 -4.67 -4.90 11.45
N THR A 46 -5.59 -5.86 11.42
CA THR A 46 -5.68 -6.88 12.46
C THR A 46 -4.40 -7.69 12.54
N ALA A 47 -3.85 -8.17 11.43
CA ALA A 47 -2.63 -8.96 11.42
C ALA A 47 -1.50 -8.18 12.09
N VAL A 48 -1.18 -6.97 11.61
CA VAL A 48 -0.08 -6.16 12.14
C VAL A 48 -0.29 -5.78 13.62
N PHE A 49 -1.51 -5.42 14.02
CA PHE A 49 -1.82 -4.97 15.38
C PHE A 49 -2.39 -6.08 16.29
N SER A 50 -2.29 -7.35 15.88
CA SER A 50 -2.61 -8.53 16.72
C SER A 50 -1.40 -9.41 16.99
N PHE A 51 -0.26 -9.15 16.33
CA PHE A 51 1.00 -9.78 16.72
C PHE A 51 1.38 -9.33 18.12
N HIS A 52 1.83 -10.27 18.95
CA HIS A 52 2.47 -9.96 20.22
C HIS A 52 3.65 -9.02 19.94
N PRO A 53 3.92 -8.01 20.79
CA PRO A 53 5.08 -7.15 20.59
C PRO A 53 6.33 -8.04 20.56
N LEU A 54 7.01 -8.08 19.42
CA LEU A 54 8.37 -8.60 19.37
C LEU A 54 9.21 -7.69 20.26
N SER A 55 10.06 -8.28 21.10
CA SER A 55 10.93 -7.48 21.95
C SER A 55 11.84 -6.64 21.05
N GLU A 56 12.12 -5.39 21.42
CA GLU A 56 13.12 -4.57 20.70
C GLU A 56 14.48 -5.28 20.60
N ALA A 57 14.77 -6.24 21.50
CA ALA A 57 15.96 -7.09 21.47
C ALA A 57 15.97 -8.13 20.32
N GLU A 58 14.82 -8.40 19.69
CA GLU A 58 14.64 -9.41 18.65
C GLU A 58 14.69 -8.84 17.22
N VAL A 59 14.70 -7.51 17.08
CA VAL A 59 14.66 -6.83 15.77
C VAL A 59 15.95 -6.03 15.56
N PRO A 60 16.81 -6.41 14.60
CA PRO A 60 18.06 -5.70 14.34
C PRO A 60 17.82 -4.23 13.95
N ALA A 61 18.70 -3.34 14.43
CA ALA A 61 18.54 -1.88 14.30
C ALA A 61 18.41 -1.38 12.85
N GLU A 62 18.98 -2.12 11.90
CA GLU A 62 18.93 -1.87 10.45
C GLU A 62 17.53 -2.03 9.82
N TYR A 63 16.58 -2.65 10.53
CA TYR A 63 15.19 -2.77 10.09
C TYR A 63 14.32 -1.57 10.52
N PHE A 64 14.84 -0.66 11.35
CA PHE A 64 14.14 0.58 11.68
C PHE A 64 14.45 1.64 10.62
N PRO A 65 13.44 2.21 9.94
CA PRO A 65 13.69 3.21 8.92
C PRO A 65 14.25 4.50 9.55
N GLU A 66 15.46 4.87 9.15
CA GLU A 66 16.03 6.18 9.46
C GLU A 66 15.26 7.27 8.71
N LYS A 67 14.62 8.17 9.48
CA LYS A 67 13.89 9.38 9.06
C LYS A 67 12.46 9.16 8.56
N THR A 68 11.53 9.72 9.32
CA THR A 68 10.17 10.07 8.88
C THR A 68 10.23 11.09 7.75
N VAL A 69 10.27 10.60 6.51
CA VAL A 69 9.80 11.38 5.37
C VAL A 69 8.35 11.78 5.67
N LYS A 70 7.98 13.06 5.52
CA LYS A 70 6.59 13.49 5.63
C LYS A 70 5.78 12.88 4.49
N LEU A 71 5.31 11.66 4.71
CA LEU A 71 4.44 10.95 3.79
C LEU A 71 2.99 11.41 4.00
N PRO A 72 2.19 11.48 2.92
CA PRO A 72 0.75 11.64 3.09
C PRO A 72 0.16 10.42 3.81
N THR A 73 -0.96 10.62 4.46
CA THR A 73 -1.65 9.55 5.21
C THR A 73 -2.98 9.20 4.56
N ILE A 74 -3.37 7.93 4.70
CA ILE A 74 -4.76 7.50 4.59
C ILE A 74 -5.35 7.45 6.00
N GLU A 75 -6.56 7.95 6.17
CA GLU A 75 -7.24 7.98 7.46
C GLU A 75 -8.24 6.82 7.55
N VAL A 76 -8.07 5.96 8.54
CA VAL A 76 -8.89 4.77 8.74
C VAL A 76 -9.58 4.83 10.09
N ILE A 77 -10.88 4.52 10.10
CA ILE A 77 -11.71 4.36 11.29
C ILE A 77 -12.06 2.86 11.40
N PRO A 78 -11.28 2.07 12.15
CA PRO A 78 -11.60 0.65 12.33
C PRO A 78 -12.90 0.49 13.13
N LYS A 79 -13.79 -0.39 12.65
CA LYS A 79 -15.03 -0.80 13.33
C LYS A 79 -14.81 -2.01 14.25
N PHE A 80 -13.56 -2.29 14.60
CA PHE A 80 -13.14 -3.39 15.45
C PHE A 80 -12.08 -2.91 16.45
N ARG A 81 -11.84 -3.70 17.50
CA ARG A 81 -10.85 -3.37 18.52
C ARG A 81 -9.44 -3.49 17.94
N VAL A 82 -8.68 -2.41 18.06
CA VAL A 82 -7.25 -2.37 17.74
C VAL A 82 -6.49 -2.21 19.06
N ASN A 83 -5.41 -2.97 19.26
CA ASN A 83 -4.53 -2.76 20.41
C ASN A 83 -3.75 -1.46 20.21
N ARG A 84 -3.98 -0.49 21.10
CA ARG A 84 -3.40 0.86 20.99
C ARG A 84 -1.91 0.88 21.31
N GLU A 85 -1.44 -0.05 22.13
CA GLU A 85 -0.02 -0.19 22.45
C GLU A 85 0.80 -0.58 21.21
N LEU A 86 0.16 -1.20 20.22
CA LEU A 86 0.79 -1.58 18.96
C LEU A 86 0.67 -0.49 17.88
N LEU A 87 0.00 0.64 18.13
CA LEU A 87 -0.05 1.77 17.19
C LEU A 87 1.24 2.61 17.24
N THR A 88 2.34 1.98 16.88
CA THR A 88 3.65 2.63 16.74
C THR A 88 3.85 3.08 15.29
N ASP A 89 4.70 4.09 15.08
CA ASP A 89 5.09 4.54 13.73
C ASP A 89 5.65 3.37 12.89
N GLU A 90 6.37 2.45 13.52
CA GLU A 90 6.91 1.26 12.88
C GLU A 90 5.81 0.36 12.32
N HIS A 91 4.81 0.01 13.13
CA HIS A 91 3.71 -0.84 12.68
C HIS A 91 2.85 -0.14 11.62
N LEU A 92 2.63 1.17 11.76
CA LEU A 92 1.94 1.97 10.74
C LEU A 92 2.72 1.97 9.42
N ASN A 93 4.04 2.10 9.47
CA ASN A 93 4.91 1.99 8.29
C ASN A 93 4.85 0.59 7.67
N LYS A 94 4.81 -0.49 8.46
CA LYS A 94 4.63 -1.86 7.94
C LYS A 94 3.33 -1.99 7.15
N VAL A 95 2.22 -1.45 7.67
CA VAL A 95 0.95 -1.40 6.93
C VAL A 95 1.11 -0.60 5.63
N GLY A 96 1.73 0.58 5.69
CA GLY A 96 2.01 1.41 4.51
C GLY A 96 2.85 0.71 3.43
N MET A 97 3.87 -0.05 3.84
CA MET A 97 4.70 -0.85 2.94
C MET A 97 3.91 -1.98 2.28
N THR A 98 3.05 -2.68 3.02
CA THR A 98 2.18 -3.71 2.43
C THR A 98 1.23 -3.09 1.41
N LEU A 99 0.69 -1.89 1.67
CA LEU A 99 -0.14 -1.16 0.73
C LEU A 99 0.62 -0.77 -0.55
N GLU A 100 1.89 -0.39 -0.44
CA GLU A 100 2.75 -0.16 -1.61
C GLU A 100 2.95 -1.43 -2.44
N VAL A 101 3.12 -2.58 -1.77
CA VAL A 101 3.21 -3.88 -2.47
C VAL A 101 1.91 -4.19 -3.21
N MET A 102 0.75 -3.96 -2.59
CA MET A 102 -0.56 -4.15 -3.24
C MET A 102 -0.72 -3.24 -4.47
N PHE A 103 -0.33 -1.98 -4.35
CA PHE A 103 -0.30 -1.04 -5.48
C PHE A 103 0.55 -1.57 -6.65
N LYS A 104 1.78 -2.04 -6.38
CA LYS A 104 2.67 -2.59 -7.42
C LYS A 104 2.07 -3.84 -8.08
N HIS A 105 1.43 -4.71 -7.30
CA HIS A 105 0.73 -5.88 -7.85
C HIS A 105 -0.44 -5.48 -8.74
N ALA A 106 -1.26 -4.51 -8.31
CA ALA A 106 -2.36 -3.99 -9.11
C ALA A 106 -1.86 -3.42 -10.45
N LEU A 107 -0.77 -2.64 -10.43
CA LEU A 107 -0.10 -2.14 -11.63
C LEU A 107 0.35 -3.28 -12.56
N ILE A 108 1.03 -4.30 -12.03
CA ILE A 108 1.49 -5.47 -12.79
C ILE A 108 0.30 -6.21 -13.43
N TYR A 109 -0.74 -6.49 -12.66
CA TYR A 109 -1.91 -7.22 -13.15
C TYR A 109 -2.71 -6.41 -14.17
N TYR A 110 -2.86 -5.11 -13.96
CA TYR A 110 -3.50 -4.23 -14.95
C TYR A 110 -2.72 -4.21 -16.25
N ALA A 111 -1.40 -3.99 -16.17
CA ALA A 111 -0.53 -3.94 -17.35
C ALA A 111 -0.60 -5.25 -18.15
N ARG A 112 -0.47 -6.39 -17.47
CA ARG A 112 -0.58 -7.73 -18.07
C ARG A 112 -1.96 -8.01 -18.65
N GLY A 113 -3.02 -7.70 -17.91
CA GLY A 113 -4.40 -7.93 -18.34
C GLY A 113 -4.79 -7.11 -19.57
N ARG A 114 -4.21 -5.91 -19.73
CA ARG A 114 -4.43 -5.03 -20.88
C ARG A 114 -3.51 -5.32 -22.07
N MET A 115 -2.55 -6.24 -21.96
CA MET A 115 -1.67 -6.59 -23.09
C MET A 115 -2.41 -7.21 -24.26
N THR A 116 -3.52 -7.89 -24.00
CA THR A 116 -4.41 -8.44 -25.05
C THR A 116 -5.03 -7.34 -25.92
N LEU A 117 -5.25 -6.15 -25.35
CA LEU A 117 -5.88 -5.02 -26.03
C LEU A 117 -4.86 -4.01 -26.58
N LEU A 118 -3.88 -3.62 -25.76
CA LEU A 118 -2.99 -2.51 -26.08
C LEU A 118 -1.71 -2.95 -26.80
N LYS A 119 -1.35 -4.25 -26.74
CA LYS A 119 -0.12 -4.83 -27.29
C LYS A 119 1.18 -4.12 -26.87
N SER A 120 1.12 -3.25 -25.86
CA SER A 120 2.23 -2.45 -25.35
C SER A 120 2.07 -2.24 -23.84
N GLU A 121 3.07 -2.69 -23.09
CA GLU A 121 3.09 -2.56 -21.63
C GLU A 121 3.29 -1.11 -21.21
N GLN A 122 4.09 -0.37 -21.96
CA GLN A 122 4.27 1.05 -21.74
C GLN A 122 2.96 1.81 -21.98
N GLY A 123 2.19 1.39 -22.99
CA GLY A 123 0.83 1.87 -23.20
C GLY A 123 -0.10 1.53 -22.04
N ALA A 124 -0.04 0.29 -21.53
CA ALA A 124 -0.85 -0.15 -20.41
C ALA A 124 -0.52 0.59 -19.09
N VAL A 125 0.75 0.87 -18.83
CA VAL A 125 1.19 1.69 -17.68
C VAL A 125 0.65 3.12 -17.81
N LYS A 126 0.72 3.74 -18.99
CA LYS A 126 0.12 5.07 -19.22
C LYS A 126 -1.40 5.07 -19.01
N CYS A 127 -2.08 4.03 -19.46
CA CYS A 127 -3.52 3.86 -19.18
C CYS A 127 -3.81 3.71 -17.69
N PHE A 128 -3.00 2.95 -16.96
CA PHE A 128 -3.14 2.82 -15.50
C PHE A 128 -2.99 4.17 -14.80
N TYR A 129 -1.99 4.97 -15.17
CA TYR A 129 -1.79 6.31 -14.61
C TYR A 129 -2.99 7.22 -14.88
N LYS A 130 -3.51 7.19 -16.10
CA LYS A 130 -4.69 7.97 -16.49
C LYS A 130 -5.93 7.53 -15.72
N GLU A 131 -6.15 6.22 -15.61
CA GLU A 131 -7.32 5.63 -14.94
C GLU A 131 -7.34 6.02 -13.46
N TYR A 132 -6.22 5.82 -12.76
CA TYR A 132 -6.13 6.07 -11.33
C TYR A 132 -5.71 7.50 -10.98
N GLY A 133 -5.50 8.37 -11.96
CA GLY A 133 -5.10 9.77 -11.76
C GLY A 133 -3.72 9.94 -11.10
N ILE A 134 -2.79 9.03 -11.38
CA ILE A 134 -1.45 9.06 -10.76
C ILE A 134 -0.58 10.10 -11.45
N ASP A 135 -0.02 11.00 -10.64
CA ASP A 135 0.94 11.99 -11.11
C ASP A 135 2.32 11.36 -11.36
N ALA A 136 2.92 11.66 -12.52
CA ALA A 136 4.26 11.20 -12.88
C ALA A 136 5.35 11.82 -11.99
N ASP A 137 5.09 12.98 -11.40
CA ASP A 137 6.01 13.62 -10.44
C ASP A 137 6.03 12.87 -9.09
N HIS A 138 4.93 12.20 -8.74
CA HIS A 138 4.85 11.38 -7.53
C HIS A 138 5.41 9.97 -7.73
N TYR A 139 5.27 9.41 -8.92
CA TYR A 139 5.84 8.12 -9.26
C TYR A 139 6.15 8.07 -10.74
N ASP A 140 7.44 8.05 -11.08
CA ASP A 140 7.87 8.10 -12.47
C ASP A 140 7.37 6.88 -13.29
N THR A 141 6.87 7.16 -14.49
CA THR A 141 6.33 6.14 -15.40
C THR A 141 7.39 5.13 -15.86
N SER A 142 8.67 5.52 -15.95
CA SER A 142 9.76 4.58 -16.27
C SER A 142 10.05 3.64 -15.11
N ALA A 143 9.94 4.12 -13.87
CA ALA A 143 10.03 3.28 -12.67
C ALA A 143 8.87 2.27 -12.61
N ALA A 144 7.64 2.72 -12.89
CA ALA A 144 6.47 1.83 -13.00
C ALA A 144 6.66 0.75 -14.08
N PHE A 145 7.17 1.12 -15.25
CA PHE A 145 7.48 0.17 -16.32
C PHE A 145 8.53 -0.86 -15.91
N LYS A 146 9.59 -0.45 -15.19
CA LYS A 146 10.60 -1.38 -14.66
C LYS A 146 10.00 -2.39 -13.67
N VAL A 147 9.04 -1.98 -12.83
CA VAL A 147 8.31 -2.90 -11.93
C VAL A 147 7.55 -3.96 -12.73
N VAL A 148 6.84 -3.55 -13.78
CA VAL A 148 6.10 -4.48 -14.65
C VAL A 148 7.05 -5.48 -15.32
N ASN A 149 8.19 -5.02 -15.85
CA ASN A 149 9.15 -5.90 -16.53
C ASN A 149 9.83 -6.90 -15.59
N ARG A 150 10.32 -6.44 -14.42
CA ARG A 150 11.02 -7.32 -13.45
C ARG A 150 10.17 -8.52 -13.03
N SER A 151 8.87 -8.31 -12.84
CA SER A 151 7.93 -9.38 -12.49
C SER A 151 7.86 -10.52 -13.51
N LYS A 152 8.33 -10.32 -14.75
CA LYS A 152 8.42 -11.36 -15.78
C LYS A 152 9.72 -12.15 -15.69
N ASP A 153 10.82 -11.47 -15.40
CA ASP A 153 12.14 -12.09 -15.33
C ASP A 153 12.17 -13.10 -14.17
N GLU A 154 11.52 -12.76 -13.06
CA GLU A 154 11.29 -13.68 -11.92
C GLU A 154 10.48 -14.92 -12.34
N LYS A 155 9.38 -14.75 -13.08
CA LYS A 155 8.57 -15.88 -13.56
C LYS A 155 9.33 -16.78 -14.55
N LYS A 156 10.16 -16.21 -15.41
CA LYS A 156 10.99 -16.98 -16.34
C LYS A 156 12.08 -17.77 -15.59
N ALA A 157 12.69 -17.17 -14.58
CA ALA A 157 13.67 -17.84 -13.72
C ALA A 157 13.04 -19.02 -12.95
N GLU A 158 11.85 -18.83 -12.38
CA GLU A 158 11.10 -19.90 -11.69
C GLU A 158 10.68 -21.05 -12.61
N GLN A 159 10.42 -20.78 -13.89
CA GLN A 159 10.09 -21.81 -14.89
C GLN A 159 11.32 -22.55 -15.41
N ALA A 160 12.50 -21.92 -15.40
CA ALA A 160 13.76 -22.55 -15.82
C ALA A 160 14.41 -23.42 -14.74
N THR A 161 13.93 -23.34 -13.49
CA THR A 161 14.40 -24.14 -12.34
C THR A 161 13.46 -25.29 -11.97
N LYS A 162 12.40 -25.50 -12.74
CA LYS A 162 11.49 -26.66 -12.65
C LYS A 162 11.67 -27.56 -13.85
#